data_AF-A0A7Z8QM14-F1
#
_entry.id   AF-A0A7Z8QM14-F1
#
_cell.length_a   1.000
_cell.length_b   1.000
_cell.length_c   1.000
_cell.angle_alpha   90.00
_cell.angle_beta   90.00
_cell.angle_gamma   90.00
#
_symmetry.space_group_name_H-M   'P 1'
#
loop_
_entity.id
_entity.type
_entity.pdbx_description
1 polymer ?
#
loop_
_entity_poly.entity_id
_entity_poly.type
_entity_poly.pdbx_seq_one_letter_code
_entity_poly.pdbx_strand_id
1 'polypeptide(L)'
;MHVIFKEYSKVVWQKKWYFLLCIIGLSSATVLSFYVPVLYKNIANGLASEYSAATHSMMLHNLGMIAVFYAGVWLSWRVLEIGIIPVDGGGVNLLEKRCLDVLKKQQYIFFENSFSGSLIKQANRFSRSFEIIMDWCLFHLFQNILAISIAFILFYQQQPLFALYFLAWVVVYLIWNIGFSWWKLKFDEVVAKADSKVGGVYSDAISN
;
A
#
# COMPACT_ATOMS: atom_id res chain seq x y z
N MET A 1 -17.89 -8.76 -5.18
CA MET A 1 -16.58 -8.30 -5.69
C MET A 1 -16.71 -7.12 -6.67
N HIS A 2 -17.37 -7.26 -7.83
CA HIS A 2 -17.45 -6.20 -8.84
C HIS A 2 -17.98 -4.84 -8.32
N VAL A 3 -19.01 -4.84 -7.48
CA VAL A 3 -19.58 -3.62 -6.89
C VAL A 3 -18.57 -2.87 -6.00
N ILE A 4 -17.77 -3.60 -5.21
CA ILE A 4 -16.77 -3.01 -4.31
C ILE A 4 -15.71 -2.25 -5.13
N PHE A 5 -15.10 -2.93 -6.12
CA PHE A 5 -14.11 -2.31 -7.00
C PHE A 5 -14.68 -1.11 -7.77
N LYS A 6 -15.94 -1.20 -8.23
CA LYS A 6 -16.60 -0.08 -8.91
C LYS A 6 -16.80 1.12 -7.99
N GLU A 7 -17.25 0.90 -6.75
CA GLU A 7 -17.48 2.01 -5.83
C GLU A 7 -16.18 2.62 -5.32
N TYR A 8 -15.16 1.81 -5.04
CA TYR A 8 -13.85 2.29 -4.59
C TYR A 8 -13.10 3.03 -5.70
N SER A 9 -13.13 2.53 -6.95
CA SER A 9 -12.52 3.23 -8.08
C SER A 9 -13.17 4.59 -8.36
N LYS A 10 -14.49 4.74 -8.13
CA LYS A 10 -15.15 6.05 -8.17
C LYS A 10 -14.61 7.00 -7.10
N VAL A 11 -14.29 6.52 -5.90
CA VAL A 11 -13.68 7.36 -4.85
C VAL A 11 -12.33 7.87 -5.34
N VAL A 12 -11.47 6.97 -5.83
CA VAL A 12 -10.15 7.32 -6.39
C VAL A 12 -10.31 8.34 -7.52
N TRP A 13 -11.28 8.15 -8.43
CA TRP A 13 -11.52 9.08 -9.53
C TRP A 13 -11.99 10.46 -9.06
N GLN A 14 -12.86 10.53 -8.06
CA GLN A 14 -13.32 11.80 -7.48
C GLN A 14 -12.20 12.52 -6.71
N LYS A 15 -11.27 11.77 -6.12
CA LYS A 15 -10.10 12.28 -5.39
C LYS A 15 -8.80 12.19 -6.21
N LYS A 16 -8.90 12.13 -7.53
CA LYS A 16 -7.77 11.80 -8.43
C LYS A 16 -6.52 12.65 -8.23
N TRP A 17 -6.67 13.93 -7.90
CA TRP A 17 -5.53 14.82 -7.67
C TRP A 17 -4.79 14.51 -6.37
N TYR A 18 -5.53 14.21 -5.29
CA TYR A 18 -4.95 13.78 -4.02
C TYR A 18 -4.34 12.39 -4.13
N PHE A 19 -4.99 11.50 -4.87
CA PHE A 19 -4.42 10.18 -5.20
C PHE A 19 -3.12 10.33 -6.02
N LEU A 20 -3.08 11.24 -6.98
CA LEU A 20 -1.87 11.53 -7.75
C LEU A 20 -0.76 12.11 -6.86
N LEU A 21 -1.07 12.95 -5.87
CA LEU A 21 -0.08 13.37 -4.87
C LEU A 21 0.48 12.19 -4.06
N CYS A 22 -0.36 11.23 -3.68
CA CYS A 22 0.10 9.99 -3.03
C CYS A 22 1.08 9.23 -3.92
N ILE A 23 0.73 9.03 -5.20
CA ILE A 23 1.58 8.31 -6.15
C ILE A 23 2.91 9.05 -6.36
N ILE A 24 2.89 10.38 -6.54
CA ILE A 24 4.11 11.17 -6.71
C ILE A 24 4.98 11.09 -5.46
N GLY A 25 4.42 11.39 -4.28
CA GLY A 25 5.17 11.38 -3.02
C GLY A 25 5.74 10.00 -2.71
N LEU A 26 4.96 8.94 -2.91
CA LEU A 26 5.43 7.57 -2.68
C LEU A 26 6.52 7.16 -3.66
N SER A 27 6.36 7.53 -4.94
CA SER A 27 7.34 7.22 -5.99
C SER A 27 8.65 7.94 -5.76
N SER A 28 8.62 9.24 -5.50
CA SER A 28 9.83 10.03 -5.27
C SER A 28 10.54 9.61 -3.98
N ALA A 29 9.81 9.34 -2.89
CA ALA A 29 10.39 8.82 -1.66
C ALA A 29 11.12 7.49 -1.92
N THR A 30 10.51 6.58 -2.68
CA THR A 30 11.08 5.26 -2.97
C THR A 30 12.30 5.38 -3.87
N VAL A 31 12.22 6.12 -4.98
CA VAL A 31 13.34 6.33 -5.92
C VAL A 31 14.55 6.94 -5.22
N LEU A 32 14.34 8.02 -4.46
CA LEU A 32 15.43 8.68 -3.75
C LEU A 32 16.08 7.73 -2.73
N SER A 33 15.27 7.04 -1.92
CA SER A 33 15.76 6.11 -0.88
C SER A 33 16.57 4.96 -1.47
N PHE A 34 16.12 4.38 -2.59
CA PHE A 34 16.82 3.27 -3.23
C PHE A 34 18.08 3.69 -3.98
N TYR A 35 18.23 4.98 -4.32
CA TYR A 35 19.44 5.48 -4.96
C TYR A 35 20.55 5.82 -3.95
N VAL A 36 20.23 6.14 -2.69
CA VAL A 36 21.23 6.48 -1.65
C VAL A 36 22.38 5.44 -1.53
N PRO A 37 22.14 4.11 -1.59
CA PRO A 37 23.21 3.11 -1.60
C PRO A 37 24.28 3.30 -2.70
N VAL A 38 23.93 3.85 -3.85
CA VAL A 38 24.90 4.16 -4.92
C VAL A 38 25.88 5.25 -4.47
N LEU A 39 25.40 6.25 -3.74
CA LEU A 39 26.23 7.30 -3.17
C LEU A 39 27.17 6.74 -2.08
N TYR A 40 26.65 5.85 -1.22
CA TYR A 40 27.48 5.14 -0.25
C TYR A 40 28.57 4.30 -0.91
N LYS A 41 28.25 3.59 -2.00
CA LYS A 41 29.24 2.83 -2.78
C LYS A 41 30.37 3.73 -3.28
N ASN A 42 30.05 4.91 -3.84
CA ASN A 42 31.06 5.83 -4.35
C ASN A 42 32.01 6.31 -3.24
N ILE A 43 31.48 6.58 -2.05
CA ILE A 43 32.27 6.95 -0.87
C ILE A 43 33.17 5.80 -0.44
N ALA A 44 32.62 4.58 -0.34
CA ALA A 44 33.38 3.39 0.05
C ALA A 44 34.53 3.09 -0.93
N ASN A 45 34.28 3.20 -2.24
CA ASN A 45 35.31 3.04 -3.26
C ASN A 45 36.39 4.11 -3.16
N GLY A 46 36.01 5.37 -2.87
CA GLY A 46 36.97 6.45 -2.63
C GLY A 46 37.86 6.20 -1.42
N LEU A 47 37.31 5.69 -0.32
CA LEU A 47 38.06 5.33 0.89
C LEU A 47 39.05 4.19 0.68
N ALA A 48 38.76 3.27 -0.25
CA ALA A 48 39.65 2.17 -0.59
C ALA A 48 40.78 2.56 -1.58
N SER A 49 40.67 3.74 -2.21
CA SER A 49 41.67 4.26 -3.15
C SER A 49 42.71 5.13 -2.46
N GLU A 50 43.88 5.29 -3.10
CA GLU A 50 44.90 6.23 -2.63
C GLU A 50 44.36 7.66 -2.57
N TYR A 51 44.89 8.44 -1.62
CA TYR A 51 44.47 9.82 -1.46
C TYR A 51 44.81 10.65 -2.71
N SER A 52 43.79 11.31 -3.26
CA SER A 52 43.93 12.38 -4.24
C SER A 52 42.94 13.50 -3.93
N ALA A 53 43.27 14.74 -4.31
CA ALA A 53 42.37 15.88 -4.17
C ALA A 53 41.03 15.65 -4.91
N ALA A 54 41.08 14.95 -6.05
CA ALA A 54 39.90 14.58 -6.83
C ALA A 54 39.00 13.58 -6.07
N THR A 55 39.58 12.52 -5.49
CA THR A 55 38.85 11.53 -4.69
C THR A 55 38.18 12.19 -3.48
N HIS A 56 38.91 13.08 -2.79
CA HIS A 56 38.37 13.81 -1.64
C HIS A 56 37.16 14.67 -2.02
N SER A 57 37.25 15.42 -3.13
CA SER A 57 36.14 16.23 -3.65
C SER A 57 34.92 15.39 -4.04
N MET A 58 35.13 14.26 -4.75
CA MET A 58 34.06 13.33 -5.11
C MET A 58 33.32 12.81 -3.87
N MET A 59 34.06 12.43 -2.81
CA MET A 59 33.47 11.92 -1.58
C MET A 59 32.65 12.98 -0.85
N LEU A 60 33.16 14.21 -0.73
CA LEU A 60 32.41 15.32 -0.13
C LEU A 60 31.14 15.64 -0.93
N HIS A 61 31.22 15.60 -2.26
CA HIS A 61 30.05 15.79 -3.11
C HIS A 61 29.00 14.69 -2.88
N ASN A 62 29.39 13.41 -2.85
CA ASN A 62 28.46 12.31 -2.56
C ASN A 62 27.86 12.43 -1.15
N LEU A 63 28.63 12.87 -0.15
CA LEU A 63 28.13 13.11 1.20
C LEU A 63 27.07 14.23 1.22
N GLY A 64 27.31 15.34 0.53
CA GLY A 64 26.33 16.40 0.36
C GLY A 64 25.06 15.92 -0.36
N MET A 65 25.22 15.10 -1.40
CA MET A 65 24.10 14.51 -2.14
C MET A 65 23.25 13.57 -1.27
N ILE A 66 23.86 12.82 -0.35
CA ILE A 66 23.12 12.00 0.62
C ILE A 66 22.19 12.87 1.47
N ALA A 67 22.68 14.01 1.97
CA ALA A 67 21.86 14.95 2.75
C ALA A 67 20.70 15.51 1.91
N VAL A 68 20.95 15.91 0.66
CA VAL A 68 19.92 16.39 -0.28
C VAL A 68 18.87 15.30 -0.56
N PHE A 69 19.31 14.05 -0.77
CA PHE A 69 18.41 12.95 -1.07
C PHE A 69 17.50 12.63 0.12
N TYR A 70 18.03 12.56 1.34
CA TYR A 70 17.21 12.36 2.52
C TYR A 70 16.27 13.53 2.80
N ALA A 71 16.69 14.77 2.53
CA ALA A 71 15.77 15.93 2.58
C ALA A 71 14.64 15.80 1.54
N GLY A 72 14.95 15.33 0.34
CA GLY A 72 13.96 15.03 -0.71
C GLY A 72 13.01 13.88 -0.32
N VAL A 73 13.51 12.83 0.32
CA VAL A 73 12.69 11.74 0.88
C VAL A 73 11.73 12.30 1.92
N TRP A 74 12.23 13.10 2.86
CA TRP A 74 11.39 13.74 3.88
C TRP A 74 10.29 14.61 3.26
N LEU A 75 10.62 15.44 2.27
CA LEU A 75 9.65 16.26 1.55
C LEU A 75 8.61 15.39 0.83
N SER A 76 9.05 14.28 0.23
CA SER A 76 8.17 13.34 -0.48
C SER A 76 7.12 12.72 0.44
N TRP A 77 7.51 12.37 1.68
CA TRP A 77 6.58 11.91 2.70
C TRP A 77 5.57 12.99 3.11
N ARG A 78 5.99 14.25 3.22
CA ARG A 78 5.06 15.38 3.48
C ARG A 78 4.02 15.54 2.36
N VAL A 79 4.44 15.42 1.10
CA VAL A 79 3.52 15.47 -0.06
C VAL A 79 2.52 14.31 -0.02
N LEU A 80 2.99 13.11 0.31
CA LEU A 80 2.13 11.95 0.48
C LEU A 80 1.10 12.16 1.60
N GLU A 81 1.52 12.67 2.75
CA GLU A 81 0.63 12.94 3.90
C GLU A 81 -0.50 13.92 3.54
N ILE A 82 -0.21 14.93 2.72
CA ILE A 82 -1.23 15.86 2.19
C ILE A 82 -2.22 15.14 1.26
N GLY A 83 -1.73 14.20 0.45
CA GLY A 83 -2.55 13.42 -0.48
C GLY A 83 -3.41 12.36 0.19
N ILE A 84 -2.90 11.69 1.22
CA ILE A 84 -3.53 10.50 1.79
C ILE A 84 -4.76 10.85 2.64
N ILE A 85 -4.70 11.95 3.41
CA ILE A 85 -5.81 12.37 4.29
C ILE A 85 -7.12 12.56 3.52
N PRO A 86 -7.17 13.29 2.38
CA PRO A 86 -8.40 13.43 1.60
C PRO A 86 -8.81 12.18 0.83
N VAL A 87 -7.87 11.27 0.54
CA VAL A 87 -8.16 9.99 -0.14
C VAL A 87 -8.85 9.05 0.84
N ASP A 88 -8.26 8.80 2.00
CA ASP A 88 -8.79 7.82 2.95
C ASP A 88 -9.95 8.40 3.76
N GLY A 89 -9.71 9.44 4.55
CA GLY A 89 -10.77 10.05 5.36
C GLY A 89 -11.92 10.60 4.51
N GLY A 90 -11.59 11.24 3.39
CA GLY A 90 -12.59 11.71 2.43
C GLY A 90 -13.29 10.58 1.67
N GLY A 91 -12.60 9.47 1.41
CA GLY A 91 -13.14 8.29 0.76
C GLY A 91 -14.12 7.52 1.64
N VAL A 92 -13.76 7.29 2.89
CA VAL A 92 -14.65 6.68 3.90
C VAL A 92 -15.92 7.51 4.05
N ASN A 93 -15.81 8.84 4.21
CA ASN A 93 -16.97 9.73 4.31
C ASN A 93 -17.92 9.63 3.10
N LEU A 94 -17.35 9.58 1.90
CA LEU A 94 -18.11 9.45 0.66
C LEU A 94 -18.84 8.11 0.58
N LEU A 95 -18.19 7.03 0.99
CA LEU A 95 -18.78 5.69 1.00
C LEU A 95 -19.87 5.57 2.07
N GLU A 96 -19.67 6.14 3.26
CA GLU A 96 -20.70 6.18 4.31
C GLU A 96 -21.96 6.92 3.85
N LYS A 97 -21.80 8.08 3.20
CA LYS A 97 -22.93 8.82 2.59
C LYS A 97 -23.64 7.99 1.53
N ARG A 98 -22.90 7.31 0.66
CA ARG A 98 -23.48 6.42 -0.36
C ARG A 98 -24.25 5.26 0.26
N CYS A 99 -23.72 4.62 1.31
CA CYS A 99 -24.43 3.58 2.04
C CYS A 99 -25.76 4.10 2.61
N LEU A 100 -25.73 5.28 3.24
CA LEU A 100 -26.94 5.91 3.77
C LEU A 100 -27.96 6.23 2.67
N ASP A 101 -27.52 6.76 1.53
CA ASP A 101 -28.40 7.06 0.40
C ASP A 101 -29.02 5.81 -0.22
N VAL A 102 -28.29 4.69 -0.25
CA VAL A 102 -28.80 3.40 -0.70
C VAL A 102 -29.82 2.83 0.28
N LEU A 103 -29.55 2.91 1.58
CA LEU A 103 -30.48 2.45 2.62
C LEU A 103 -31.78 3.27 2.59
N LYS A 104 -31.71 4.60 2.50
CA LYS A 104 -32.90 5.48 2.42
C LYS A 104 -33.84 5.17 1.25
N LYS A 105 -33.33 4.55 0.18
CA LYS A 105 -34.10 4.17 -1.01
C LYS A 105 -34.74 2.78 -0.91
N GLN A 106 -34.46 2.03 0.16
CA GLN A 106 -35.06 0.71 0.36
C GLN A 106 -36.52 0.82 0.80
N GLN A 107 -37.31 -0.18 0.45
CA GLN A 107 -38.72 -0.27 0.84
C GLN A 107 -38.87 -0.64 2.32
N TYR A 108 -40.02 -0.33 2.92
CA TYR A 108 -40.30 -0.66 4.32
C TYR A 108 -40.14 -2.17 4.64
N ILE A 109 -40.60 -3.04 3.74
CA ILE A 109 -40.47 -4.51 3.86
C ILE A 109 -39.01 -4.95 4.03
N PHE A 110 -38.05 -4.24 3.43
CA PHE A 110 -36.62 -4.56 3.62
C PHE A 110 -36.18 -4.36 5.08
N PHE A 111 -36.69 -3.32 5.73
CA PHE A 111 -36.37 -2.99 7.12
C PHE A 111 -37.11 -3.86 8.13
N GLU A 112 -38.30 -4.36 7.80
CA GLU A 112 -38.98 -5.38 8.62
C GLU A 112 -38.19 -6.70 8.65
N ASN A 113 -37.53 -7.04 7.54
CA ASN A 113 -36.78 -8.28 7.38
C ASN A 113 -35.28 -8.14 7.69
N SER A 114 -34.82 -6.98 8.15
CA SER A 114 -33.39 -6.72 8.39
C SER A 114 -33.16 -6.08 9.76
N PHE A 115 -32.23 -6.64 10.54
CA PHE A 115 -31.86 -6.03 11.82
C PHE A 115 -31.03 -4.74 11.59
N SER A 116 -31.48 -3.62 12.13
CA SER A 116 -30.84 -2.31 11.95
C SER A 116 -29.35 -2.30 12.34
N GLY A 117 -28.98 -2.95 13.45
CA GLY A 117 -27.60 -3.09 13.87
C GLY A 117 -26.73 -3.86 12.88
N SER A 118 -27.30 -4.86 12.19
CA SER A 118 -26.59 -5.64 11.17
C SER A 118 -26.32 -4.80 9.92
N LEU A 119 -27.28 -3.95 9.52
CA LEU A 119 -27.14 -3.04 8.38
C LEU A 119 -26.06 -1.99 8.65
N ILE A 120 -26.04 -1.41 9.85
CA ILE A 120 -25.02 -0.43 10.27
C ILE A 120 -23.64 -1.09 10.27
N LYS A 121 -23.51 -2.30 10.84
CA LYS A 121 -22.24 -3.04 10.86
C LYS A 121 -21.74 -3.35 9.45
N GLN A 122 -22.62 -3.75 8.54
CA GLN A 122 -22.26 -4.00 7.14
C GLN A 122 -21.81 -2.72 6.42
N ALA A 123 -22.55 -1.62 6.58
CA ALA A 123 -22.20 -0.32 5.99
C ALA A 123 -20.84 0.18 6.48
N ASN A 124 -20.60 0.12 7.79
CA ASN A 124 -19.32 0.51 8.40
C ASN A 124 -18.16 -0.40 7.95
N ARG A 125 -18.39 -1.72 7.87
CA ARG A 125 -17.36 -2.63 7.35
C ARG A 125 -17.01 -2.29 5.91
N PHE A 126 -18.00 -2.02 5.07
CA PHE A 126 -17.80 -1.67 3.67
C PHE A 126 -17.04 -0.34 3.50
N SER A 127 -17.42 0.70 4.24
CA SER A 127 -16.74 2.00 4.15
C SER A 127 -15.32 1.94 4.70
N ARG A 128 -15.10 1.32 5.87
CA ARG A 128 -13.78 1.22 6.51
C ARG A 128 -12.81 0.30 5.79
N SER A 129 -13.32 -0.73 5.09
CA SER A 129 -12.45 -1.60 4.28
C SER A 129 -11.79 -0.85 3.11
N PHE A 130 -12.32 0.33 2.73
CA PHE A 130 -11.70 1.15 1.69
C PHE A 130 -10.30 1.63 2.08
N GLU A 131 -10.16 2.22 3.27
CA GLU A 131 -8.90 2.71 3.81
C GLU A 131 -7.86 1.58 3.87
N ILE A 132 -8.24 0.44 4.47
CA ILE A 132 -7.37 -0.75 4.56
C ILE A 132 -6.90 -1.23 3.17
N ILE A 133 -7.82 -1.30 2.21
CA ILE A 133 -7.49 -1.77 0.86
C ILE A 133 -6.66 -0.72 0.10
N MET A 134 -6.94 0.57 0.31
CA MET A 134 -6.20 1.66 -0.34
C MET A 134 -4.77 1.74 0.17
N ASP A 135 -4.57 1.70 1.49
CA ASP A 135 -3.27 1.63 2.14
C ASP A 135 -2.48 0.44 1.63
N TRP A 136 -3.10 -0.74 1.60
CA TRP A 136 -2.44 -1.93 1.07
C TRP A 136 -2.06 -1.77 -0.41
N CYS A 137 -2.94 -1.21 -1.24
CA CYS A 137 -2.64 -0.94 -2.65
C CYS A 137 -1.45 0.02 -2.82
N LEU A 138 -1.36 1.08 -2.01
CA LEU A 138 -0.30 2.08 -2.11
C LEU A 138 1.02 1.56 -1.52
N PHE A 139 1.03 1.21 -0.24
CA PHE A 139 2.26 0.92 0.50
C PHE A 139 2.76 -0.52 0.34
N HIS A 140 1.88 -1.49 0.13
CA HIS A 140 2.29 -2.89 0.00
C HIS A 140 2.37 -3.36 -1.45
N LEU A 141 1.42 -2.98 -2.30
CA LEU A 141 1.45 -3.41 -3.70
C LEU A 141 2.32 -2.47 -4.53
N PHE A 142 1.92 -1.21 -4.65
CA PHE A 142 2.58 -0.25 -5.55
C PHE A 142 4.02 0.03 -5.13
N GLN A 143 4.27 0.38 -3.87
CA GLN A 143 5.61 0.70 -3.39
C GLN A 143 6.58 -0.48 -3.54
N ASN A 144 6.15 -1.72 -3.26
CA ASN A 144 7.03 -2.89 -3.40
C ASN A 144 7.32 -3.22 -4.87
N ILE A 145 6.34 -3.13 -5.76
CA ILE A 145 6.57 -3.30 -7.21
C ILE A 145 7.59 -2.27 -7.69
N LEU A 146 7.43 -1.02 -7.28
CA LEU A 146 8.35 0.06 -7.63
C LEU A 146 9.75 -0.19 -7.07
N ALA A 147 9.85 -0.56 -5.79
CA ALA A 147 11.11 -0.88 -5.12
C ALA A 147 11.87 -2.02 -5.80
N ILE A 148 11.19 -3.14 -6.12
CA ILE A 148 11.77 -4.27 -6.84
C ILE A 148 12.26 -3.83 -8.23
N SER A 149 11.48 -3.01 -8.93
CA SER A 149 11.83 -2.51 -10.26
C SER A 149 13.08 -1.63 -10.22
N ILE A 150 13.15 -0.69 -9.27
CA ILE A 150 14.32 0.19 -9.10
C ILE A 150 15.55 -0.61 -8.69
N ALA A 151 15.41 -1.51 -7.72
CA ALA A 151 16.52 -2.37 -7.28
C ALA A 151 17.07 -3.20 -8.43
N PHE A 152 16.20 -3.79 -9.27
CA PHE A 152 16.61 -4.52 -10.46
C PHE A 152 17.38 -3.63 -11.44
N ILE A 153 16.87 -2.44 -11.76
CA ILE A 153 17.54 -1.50 -12.68
C ILE A 153 18.93 -1.12 -12.14
N LEU A 154 19.03 -0.78 -10.86
CA LEU A 154 20.31 -0.46 -10.23
C LEU A 154 21.27 -1.65 -10.35
N PHE A 155 20.88 -2.81 -9.86
CA PHE A 155 21.72 -4.01 -9.96
C PHE A 155 22.13 -4.33 -11.39
N TYR A 156 21.24 -4.15 -12.37
CA TYR A 156 21.56 -4.42 -13.77
C TYR A 156 22.64 -3.47 -14.30
N GLN A 157 22.59 -2.19 -13.90
CA GLN A 157 23.63 -1.21 -14.26
C GLN A 157 24.99 -1.52 -13.63
N GLN A 158 25.03 -2.20 -12.48
CA GLN A 158 26.29 -2.54 -11.82
C GLN A 158 26.83 -3.92 -12.22
N GLN A 159 25.99 -4.96 -12.20
CA GLN A 159 26.34 -6.29 -12.62
C GLN A 159 25.08 -7.05 -13.11
N PRO A 160 24.89 -7.19 -14.44
CA PRO A 160 23.69 -7.80 -15.02
C PRO A 160 23.38 -9.22 -14.49
N LEU A 161 24.41 -10.05 -14.30
CA LEU A 161 24.22 -11.43 -13.85
C LEU A 161 23.63 -11.50 -12.43
N PHE A 162 24.06 -10.63 -11.51
CA PHE A 162 23.49 -10.57 -10.17
C PHE A 162 22.05 -10.04 -10.17
N ALA A 163 21.74 -9.07 -11.03
CA ALA A 163 20.36 -8.61 -11.22
C ALA A 163 19.42 -9.73 -11.66
N LEU A 164 19.88 -10.63 -12.53
CA LEU A 164 19.12 -11.80 -12.96
C LEU A 164 18.92 -12.81 -11.82
N TYR A 165 19.95 -13.07 -11.00
CA TYR A 165 19.79 -13.92 -9.80
C TYR A 165 18.81 -13.33 -8.80
N PHE A 166 18.87 -12.02 -8.57
CA PHE A 166 17.90 -11.31 -7.74
C PHE A 166 16.48 -11.47 -8.30
N LEU A 167 16.27 -11.28 -9.61
CA LEU A 167 14.95 -11.41 -10.22
C LEU A 167 14.43 -12.86 -10.13
N ALA A 168 15.29 -13.85 -10.37
CA ALA A 168 14.93 -15.25 -10.22
C ALA A 168 14.49 -15.55 -8.77
N TRP A 169 15.19 -15.00 -7.78
CA TRP A 169 14.82 -15.14 -6.38
C TRP A 169 13.49 -14.47 -6.04
N VAL A 170 13.23 -13.27 -6.56
CA VAL A 170 11.92 -12.60 -6.42
C VAL A 170 10.79 -13.47 -6.97
N VAL A 171 10.98 -14.08 -8.14
CA VAL A 171 9.98 -14.98 -8.74
C VAL A 171 9.73 -16.20 -7.86
N VAL A 172 10.78 -16.86 -7.38
CA VAL A 172 10.65 -18.02 -6.46
C VAL A 172 9.91 -17.62 -5.18
N TYR A 173 10.27 -16.47 -4.61
CA TYR A 173 9.64 -15.95 -3.39
C TYR A 173 8.14 -15.65 -3.60
N LEU A 174 7.77 -15.04 -4.74
CA LEU A 174 6.37 -14.76 -5.08
C LEU A 174 5.58 -16.04 -5.31
N ILE A 175 6.13 -17.01 -6.05
CA ILE A 175 5.49 -18.31 -6.28
C ILE A 175 5.21 -18.99 -4.94
N TRP A 176 6.20 -19.04 -4.04
CA TRP A 176 6.03 -19.63 -2.71
C TRP A 176 4.95 -18.90 -1.90
N ASN A 177 5.01 -17.57 -1.81
CA ASN A 177 4.06 -16.80 -1.01
C ASN A 177 2.62 -16.90 -1.54
N ILE A 178 2.44 -16.80 -2.85
CA ILE A 178 1.11 -16.91 -3.47
C ILE A 178 0.58 -18.34 -3.30
N GLY A 179 1.41 -19.35 -3.57
CA GLY A 179 1.04 -20.75 -3.39
C GLY A 179 0.66 -21.07 -1.94
N PHE A 180 1.47 -20.62 -0.98
CA PHE A 180 1.18 -20.78 0.44
C PHE A 180 -0.08 -20.03 0.87
N SER A 181 -0.28 -18.80 0.37
CA SER A 181 -1.48 -18.00 0.67
C SER A 181 -2.75 -18.66 0.16
N TRP A 182 -2.73 -19.20 -1.07
CA TRP A 182 -3.86 -19.97 -1.62
C TRP A 182 -4.11 -21.25 -0.83
N TRP A 183 -3.04 -21.97 -0.46
CA TRP A 183 -3.18 -23.16 0.37
C TRP A 183 -3.77 -22.82 1.74
N LYS A 184 -3.38 -21.70 2.35
CA LYS A 184 -3.89 -21.26 3.65
C LYS A 184 -5.35 -20.81 3.58
N LEU A 185 -5.75 -20.15 2.49
CA LEU A 185 -7.08 -19.56 2.32
C LEU A 185 -8.22 -20.54 2.58
N LYS A 186 -8.06 -21.81 2.18
CA LYS A 186 -9.08 -22.86 2.42
C LYS A 186 -9.36 -23.10 3.91
N PHE A 187 -8.36 -22.91 4.78
CA PHE A 187 -8.53 -23.03 6.22
C PHE A 187 -9.14 -21.76 6.81
N ASP A 188 -8.69 -20.59 6.34
CA ASP A 188 -9.23 -19.30 6.78
C ASP A 188 -10.74 -19.19 6.47
N GLU A 189 -11.20 -19.74 5.34
CA GLU A 189 -12.64 -19.80 5.01
C GLU A 189 -13.44 -20.68 5.98
N VAL A 190 -12.89 -21.82 6.40
CA VAL A 190 -13.56 -22.73 7.35
C VAL A 190 -13.66 -22.06 8.72
N VAL A 191 -12.58 -21.42 9.17
CA VAL A 191 -12.56 -20.65 10.42
C VAL A 191 -13.60 -19.53 10.36
N ALA A 192 -13.64 -18.73 9.29
CA ALA A 192 -14.59 -17.63 9.15
C ALA A 192 -16.07 -18.09 9.18
N LYS A 193 -16.36 -19.27 8.62
CA LYS A 193 -17.70 -19.88 8.68
C LYS A 193 -18.05 -20.33 10.10
N ALA A 194 -17.11 -20.96 10.80
CA ALA A 194 -17.31 -21.39 12.19
C ALA A 194 -17.53 -20.19 13.13
N ASP A 195 -16.73 -19.14 12.99
CA ASP A 195 -16.86 -17.89 13.77
C ASP A 195 -18.22 -17.22 13.53
N SER A 196 -18.71 -17.22 12.29
CA SER A 196 -20.03 -16.69 11.98
C SER A 196 -21.15 -17.47 12.66
N LYS A 197 -21.02 -18.80 12.75
CA LYS A 197 -21.99 -19.67 13.44
C LYS A 197 -21.98 -19.43 14.95
N VAL A 198 -20.80 -19.34 15.57
CA VAL A 198 -20.66 -19.04 17.00
C VAL A 198 -21.21 -17.66 17.33
N GLY A 199 -20.92 -16.65 16.50
CA GLY A 199 -21.45 -15.29 16.66
C GLY A 199 -22.98 -15.22 16.58
N GLY A 200 -23.60 -16.05 15.72
CA GLY A 200 -25.06 -16.19 15.65
C GLY A 200 -25.64 -16.75 16.95
N VAL A 201 -25.11 -17.89 17.42
CA VAL A 201 -25.54 -18.52 18.69
C VAL A 201 -25.40 -17.56 19.87
N TYR A 202 -24.32 -16.79 19.93
CA TYR A 202 -24.10 -15.81 20.99
C TYR A 202 -25.12 -14.67 20.95
N SER A 203 -25.47 -14.17 19.75
CA SER A 203 -26.50 -13.15 19.58
C SER A 203 -27.88 -13.66 20.02
N ASP A 204 -28.22 -14.89 19.65
CA ASP A 204 -29.51 -15.50 20.00
C ASP A 204 -29.63 -15.73 21.52
N ALA A 205 -28.53 -16.09 22.18
CA ALA A 205 -28.49 -16.31 23.62
C ALA A 205 -28.59 -15.02 24.47
N ILE A 206 -28.22 -13.86 23.91
CA ILE A 206 -28.39 -12.55 24.58
C ILE A 206 -29.77 -11.95 24.28
N SER A 207 -30.37 -12.28 23.14
CA SER A 207 -31.64 -11.70 22.71
C SER A 207 -32.87 -12.43 23.27
N ASN A 208 -32.70 -13.67 23.75
CA ASN A 208 -33.69 -14.45 24.51
C ASN A 208 -33.36 -14.42 26.01
#